data_AF-A0A6G1I007-F1
#
_entry.id   AF-A0A6G1I007-F1
#
_cell.length_a   1.000
_cell.length_b   1.000
_cell.length_c   1.000
_cell.angle_alpha   90.00
_cell.angle_beta   90.00
_cell.angle_gamma   90.00
#
_symmetry.space_group_name_H-M   'P 1'
#
loop_
_entity.id
_entity.type
_entity.pdbx_description
1 polymer ?
#
loop_
_entity_poly.entity_id
_entity_poly.type
_entity_poly.pdbx_seq_one_letter_code
_entity_poly.pdbx_strand_id
1 'polypeptide(L)'
;IAVKALYRALLTQCESVPLREEQRDALRNIVRNRFKANIHLVSPRLLRLSLHAGYTALDRLDASVAGHFPSTMYITRLLGKTPRQLTAPPEPKVREKKLYPDSVLPPPEYKFFNRFPRPTVEGIRRVPRMISANQVPFIRWKKPQPRNVSRIIRWEIDNRRKETDRRHNLHDYYISITEHEDKWDSILEREFRIKNSREERAWCSVPQQQLREVNLASAHKAAEMEERVKKYQAVVDAEAALAEKERNERKQAARKRR
;
A
#
# COMPACT_ATOMS: atom_id res chain seq x y z
N ILE A 1 17.06 -8.44 -14.78
CA ILE A 1 17.86 -7.23 -15.14
C ILE A 1 17.78 -6.94 -16.65
N ALA A 2 18.08 -7.92 -17.52
CA ALA A 2 18.05 -7.77 -19.00
C ALA A 2 16.73 -7.21 -19.58
N VAL A 3 15.55 -7.69 -19.15
CA VAL A 3 14.24 -7.23 -19.67
C VAL A 3 14.00 -5.73 -19.43
N LYS A 4 14.40 -5.21 -18.25
CA LYS A 4 14.26 -3.79 -17.90
C LYS A 4 15.19 -2.91 -18.74
N ALA A 5 16.40 -3.40 -19.04
CA ALA A 5 17.34 -2.70 -19.91
C ALA A 5 16.81 -2.61 -21.35
N LEU A 6 16.31 -3.72 -21.91
CA LEU A 6 15.71 -3.74 -23.24
C LEU A 6 14.48 -2.80 -23.34
N TYR A 7 13.63 -2.80 -22.32
CA TYR A 7 12.48 -1.89 -22.25
C TYR A 7 12.91 -0.41 -22.31
N ARG A 8 13.93 -0.03 -21.53
CA ARG A 8 14.47 1.34 -21.53
C ARG A 8 15.10 1.69 -22.88
N ALA A 9 15.94 0.81 -23.43
CA ALA A 9 16.58 1.02 -24.73
C ALA A 9 15.55 1.24 -25.85
N LEU A 10 14.52 0.40 -25.93
CA LEU A 10 13.44 0.57 -26.92
C LEU A 10 12.72 1.91 -26.78
N LEU A 11 12.40 2.34 -25.55
CA LEU A 11 11.74 3.63 -25.34
C LEU A 11 12.62 4.81 -25.73
N THR A 12 13.90 4.77 -25.39
CA THR A 12 14.87 5.80 -25.80
C THR A 12 14.96 5.87 -27.32
N GLN A 13 15.08 4.73 -28.00
CA GLN A 13 15.20 4.75 -29.46
C GLN A 13 13.91 5.15 -30.17
N CYS A 14 12.73 4.84 -29.62
CA CYS A 14 11.48 5.39 -30.15
C CYS A 14 11.41 6.93 -30.13
N GLU A 15 12.15 7.59 -29.22
CA GLU A 15 12.24 9.06 -29.17
C GLU A 15 13.22 9.60 -30.23
N SER A 16 14.29 8.87 -30.51
CA SER A 16 15.35 9.26 -31.45
C SER A 16 15.07 8.96 -32.93
N VAL A 17 14.07 8.14 -33.27
CA VAL A 17 13.79 7.78 -34.68
C VAL A 17 13.26 8.99 -35.47
N PRO A 18 13.72 9.21 -36.73
CA PRO A 18 13.23 10.29 -37.60
C PRO A 18 11.80 10.02 -38.14
N LEU A 19 10.81 10.01 -37.25
CA LEU A 19 9.38 9.85 -37.54
C LEU A 19 8.57 11.05 -37.03
N ARG A 20 7.30 11.16 -37.45
CA ARG A 20 6.37 12.17 -36.90
C ARG A 20 6.09 11.90 -35.43
N GLU A 21 5.74 12.93 -34.67
CA GLU A 21 5.49 12.82 -33.22
C GLU A 21 4.39 11.80 -32.89
N GLU A 22 3.27 11.83 -33.61
CA GLU A 22 2.17 10.87 -33.47
C GLU A 22 2.62 9.41 -33.67
N GLN A 23 3.57 9.18 -34.59
CA GLN A 23 4.13 7.87 -34.89
C GLN A 23 5.12 7.41 -33.82
N ARG A 24 5.86 8.34 -33.21
CA ARG A 24 6.73 8.05 -32.06
C ARG A 24 5.89 7.67 -30.84
N ASP A 25 4.81 8.40 -30.57
CA ASP A 25 3.91 8.08 -29.46
C ASP A 25 3.19 6.74 -29.66
N ALA A 26 2.77 6.47 -30.89
CA ALA A 26 2.26 5.16 -31.31
C ALA A 26 3.25 4.02 -30.99
N LEU A 27 4.53 4.17 -31.37
CA LEU A 27 5.57 3.18 -31.09
C LEU A 27 5.79 2.98 -29.59
N ARG A 28 5.88 4.08 -28.83
CA ARG A 28 6.04 4.03 -27.36
C ARG A 28 4.88 3.29 -26.71
N ASN A 29 3.65 3.54 -27.16
CA ASN A 29 2.47 2.85 -26.64
C ASN A 29 2.47 1.37 -27.00
N ILE A 30 2.89 1.00 -28.21
CA ILE A 30 3.03 -0.41 -28.62
C ILE A 30 4.04 -1.11 -27.71
N VAL A 31 5.22 -0.52 -27.47
CA VAL A 31 6.24 -1.07 -26.57
C VAL A 31 5.66 -1.24 -25.16
N ARG A 32 5.04 -0.21 -24.59
CA ARG A 32 4.41 -0.26 -23.26
C ARG A 32 3.35 -1.35 -23.16
N ASN A 33 2.44 -1.44 -24.13
CA ASN A 33 1.35 -2.39 -24.15
C ASN A 33 1.85 -3.84 -24.30
N ARG A 34 2.88 -4.08 -25.13
CA ARG A 34 3.49 -5.41 -25.31
C ARG A 34 4.21 -5.90 -24.06
N PHE A 35 5.01 -5.04 -23.41
CA PHE A 35 5.66 -5.40 -22.15
C PHE A 35 4.64 -5.62 -21.03
N LYS A 36 3.57 -4.83 -20.99
CA LYS A 36 2.46 -5.01 -20.02
C LYS A 36 1.70 -6.32 -20.24
N ALA A 37 1.43 -6.70 -21.49
CA ALA A 37 0.78 -7.98 -21.82
C ALA A 37 1.62 -9.18 -21.37
N ASN A 38 2.94 -9.04 -21.43
CA ASN A 38 3.89 -10.11 -21.13
C ASN A 38 4.37 -10.14 -19.67
N ILE A 39 3.80 -9.32 -18.78
CA ILE A 39 4.30 -9.14 -17.41
C ILE A 39 4.20 -10.41 -16.55
N HIS A 40 3.23 -11.28 -16.88
CA HIS A 40 2.98 -12.55 -16.18
C HIS A 40 3.53 -13.76 -16.94
N LEU A 41 4.32 -13.56 -18.00
CA LEU A 41 4.96 -14.67 -18.70
C LEU A 41 6.08 -15.26 -17.87
N VAL A 42 5.93 -16.54 -17.49
CA VAL A 42 6.92 -17.30 -16.71
C VAL A 42 7.65 -18.34 -17.58
N SER A 43 7.10 -18.73 -18.74
CA SER A 43 7.70 -19.76 -19.59
C SER A 43 9.04 -19.32 -20.20
N PRO A 44 10.15 -20.06 -19.97
CA PRO A 44 11.47 -19.72 -20.52
C PRO A 44 11.51 -19.67 -22.04
N ARG A 45 10.81 -20.59 -22.72
CA ARG A 45 10.72 -20.63 -24.18
C ARG A 45 10.05 -19.38 -24.76
N LEU A 46 8.92 -18.97 -24.17
CA LEU A 46 8.19 -17.77 -24.60
C LEU A 46 8.97 -16.50 -24.28
N LEU A 47 9.64 -16.45 -23.12
CA LEU A 47 10.53 -15.35 -22.77
C LEU A 47 11.65 -15.18 -23.79
N ARG A 48 12.35 -16.27 -24.16
CA ARG A 48 13.41 -16.23 -25.18
C ARG A 48 12.91 -15.71 -26.53
N LEU A 49 11.75 -16.20 -26.99
CA LEU A 49 11.15 -15.76 -28.26
C LEU A 49 10.77 -14.27 -28.21
N SER A 50 10.16 -13.83 -27.11
CA SER A 50 9.75 -12.43 -26.93
C SER A 50 10.94 -11.48 -26.82
N LEU A 51 12.01 -11.89 -26.13
CA LEU A 51 13.26 -11.13 -26.03
C LEU A 51 13.96 -11.04 -27.38
N HIS A 52 14.06 -12.16 -28.11
CA HIS A 52 14.64 -12.16 -29.45
C HIS A 52 13.90 -11.18 -30.36
N ALA A 53 12.57 -11.24 -30.39
CA ALA A 53 11.75 -10.29 -31.15
C ALA A 53 11.97 -8.82 -30.70
N GLY A 54 12.17 -8.59 -29.40
CA GLY A 54 12.47 -7.27 -28.85
C GLY A 54 13.84 -6.73 -29.27
N TYR A 55 14.88 -7.58 -29.28
CA TYR A 55 16.21 -7.19 -29.78
C TYR A 55 16.19 -6.94 -31.29
N THR A 56 15.53 -7.79 -32.08
CA THR A 56 15.37 -7.53 -33.53
C THR A 56 14.62 -6.23 -33.81
N ALA A 57 13.67 -5.86 -32.96
CA ALA A 57 12.99 -4.57 -33.06
C ALA A 57 13.92 -3.40 -32.73
N LEU A 58 14.78 -3.56 -31.71
CA LEU A 58 15.79 -2.56 -31.34
C LEU A 58 16.80 -2.34 -32.48
N ASP A 59 17.33 -3.40 -33.08
CA ASP A 59 18.28 -3.32 -34.20
C ASP A 59 17.70 -2.53 -35.39
N ARG A 60 16.40 -2.69 -35.66
CA ARG A 60 15.70 -1.96 -36.73
C ARG A 60 15.46 -0.50 -36.38
N LEU A 61 15.20 -0.18 -35.11
CA LEU A 61 15.11 1.20 -34.63
C LEU A 61 16.47 1.88 -34.73
N ASP A 62 17.54 1.21 -34.28
CA ASP A 62 18.92 1.71 -34.37
C ASP A 62 19.34 1.96 -35.82
N ALA A 63 19.05 1.03 -36.73
CA ALA A 63 19.30 1.23 -38.15
C ALA A 63 18.53 2.44 -38.72
N SER A 64 17.31 2.69 -38.23
CA SER A 64 16.51 3.84 -38.67
C SER A 64 17.06 5.16 -38.12
N VAL A 65 17.56 5.16 -36.88
CA VAL A 65 18.28 6.30 -36.27
C VAL A 65 19.58 6.59 -37.03
N ALA A 66 20.29 5.56 -37.47
CA ALA A 66 21.49 5.67 -38.30
C ALA A 66 21.22 6.13 -39.76
N GLY A 67 19.96 6.42 -40.12
CA GLY A 67 19.59 6.94 -41.44
C GLY A 67 19.28 5.88 -42.51
N HIS A 68 19.11 4.60 -42.12
CA HIS A 68 18.77 3.54 -43.06
C HIS A 68 17.30 3.64 -43.52
N PHE A 69 17.08 4.24 -44.69
CA PHE A 69 15.76 4.51 -45.26
C PHE A 69 14.83 3.27 -45.36
N PRO A 70 15.29 2.07 -45.78
CA PRO A 70 14.43 0.88 -45.81
C PRO A 70 13.91 0.46 -44.42
N SER A 71 14.69 0.69 -43.35
CA SER A 71 14.26 0.37 -41.98
C SER A 71 13.16 1.32 -41.52
N THR A 72 13.33 2.62 -41.79
CA THR A 72 12.32 3.63 -41.50
C THR A 72 11.01 3.36 -42.25
N MET A 73 11.09 3.03 -43.54
CA MET A 73 9.93 2.67 -44.36
C MET A 73 9.25 1.38 -43.91
N TYR A 74 10.03 0.41 -43.44
CA TYR A 74 9.48 -0.81 -42.88
C TYR A 74 8.66 -0.51 -41.61
N ILE A 75 9.17 0.34 -40.71
CA ILE A 75 8.50 0.74 -39.47
C ILE A 75 7.21 1.51 -39.76
N THR A 76 7.25 2.51 -40.65
CA THR A 76 6.04 3.29 -41.00
C THR A 76 4.98 2.41 -41.63
N ARG A 77 5.35 1.48 -42.52
CA ARG A 77 4.43 0.50 -43.10
C ARG A 77 3.81 -0.41 -42.04
N LEU A 78 4.60 -0.84 -41.05
CA LEU A 78 4.11 -1.70 -39.98
C LEU A 78 3.16 -0.95 -39.03
N LEU A 79 3.46 0.31 -38.73
CA LEU A 79 2.59 1.20 -37.95
C LEU A 79 1.23 1.38 -38.64
N GLY A 80 1.21 1.57 -39.96
CA GLY A 80 -0.04 1.68 -40.72
C GLY A 80 -0.92 0.42 -40.68
N LYS A 81 -0.34 -0.76 -40.42
CA LYS A 81 -1.06 -2.04 -40.29
C LYS A 81 -1.41 -2.40 -38.85
N THR A 82 -0.94 -1.63 -37.87
CA THR A 82 -1.07 -1.98 -36.46
C THR A 82 -2.46 -1.60 -35.94
N PRO A 83 -3.18 -2.50 -35.24
CA PRO A 83 -4.51 -2.20 -34.71
C PRO A 83 -4.44 -1.10 -33.64
N ARG A 84 -5.46 -0.23 -33.62
CA ARG A 84 -5.56 0.92 -32.69
C ARG A 84 -5.43 0.53 -31.21
N GLN A 85 -5.82 -0.69 -30.84
CA GLN A 85 -5.72 -1.24 -29.48
C GLN A 85 -4.27 -1.29 -28.95
N LEU A 86 -3.28 -1.45 -29.84
CA LEU A 86 -1.86 -1.48 -29.45
C LEU A 86 -1.24 -0.09 -29.45
N THR A 87 -1.75 0.80 -30.30
CA THR A 87 -1.26 2.17 -30.52
C THR A 87 -1.81 3.16 -29.50
N ALA A 88 -2.96 2.87 -28.91
CA ALA A 88 -3.60 3.70 -27.90
C ALA A 88 -2.76 3.75 -26.60
N PRO A 89 -2.72 4.90 -25.91
CA PRO A 89 -2.07 5.00 -24.61
C PRO A 89 -2.72 4.01 -23.64
N PRO A 90 -1.93 3.35 -22.77
CA PRO A 90 -2.49 2.42 -21.79
C PRO A 90 -3.47 3.17 -20.90
N GLU A 91 -4.76 2.79 -20.95
CA GLU A 91 -5.77 3.42 -20.12
C GLU A 91 -5.34 3.38 -18.65
N PRO A 92 -5.31 4.53 -17.95
CA PRO A 92 -5.09 4.53 -16.51
C PRO A 92 -6.22 3.70 -15.91
N LYS A 93 -5.88 2.63 -15.18
CA LYS A 93 -6.86 1.91 -14.37
C LYS A 93 -7.29 2.86 -13.25
N VAL A 94 -8.29 3.70 -13.52
CA VAL A 94 -8.99 4.43 -12.48
C VAL A 94 -9.67 3.36 -11.65
N ARG A 95 -9.05 2.99 -10.53
CA ARG A 95 -9.75 2.20 -9.52
C ARG A 95 -10.81 3.15 -8.98
N GLU A 96 -12.02 3.04 -9.51
CA GLU A 96 -13.17 3.67 -8.91
C GLU A 96 -13.19 3.27 -7.44
N LYS A 97 -12.92 4.23 -6.56
CA LYS A 97 -13.17 4.05 -5.14
C LYS A 97 -14.67 3.79 -5.08
N LYS A 98 -15.09 2.58 -4.69
CA LYS A 98 -16.49 2.31 -4.37
C LYS A 98 -16.86 3.25 -3.22
N LEU A 99 -17.42 4.41 -3.57
CA LEU A 99 -18.05 5.32 -2.64
C LEU A 99 -19.33 4.60 -2.24
N TYR A 100 -19.34 4.01 -1.05
CA TYR A 100 -20.58 3.53 -0.48
C TYR A 100 -21.40 4.77 -0.14
N PRO A 101 -22.63 4.91 -0.64
CA PRO A 101 -23.47 6.03 -0.24
C PRO A 101 -23.63 6.01 1.29
N ASP A 102 -23.67 7.18 1.93
CA ASP A 102 -23.76 7.31 3.39
C ASP A 102 -24.99 6.57 3.97
N SER A 103 -26.01 6.33 3.15
CA SER A 103 -27.19 5.52 3.49
C SER A 103 -26.89 4.04 3.79
N VAL A 104 -25.72 3.52 3.41
CA VAL A 104 -25.27 2.14 3.70
C VAL A 104 -24.53 2.07 5.05
N LEU A 105 -24.08 3.21 5.58
CA LEU A 105 -23.51 3.25 6.92
C LEU A 105 -24.64 3.12 7.94
N PRO A 106 -24.51 2.25 8.94
CA PRO A 106 -25.51 2.15 9.99
C PRO A 106 -25.63 3.51 10.69
N PRO A 107 -26.85 3.97 11.03
CA PRO A 107 -27.06 5.23 11.72
C PRO A 107 -26.17 5.35 12.97
N PRO A 108 -25.73 6.57 13.34
CA PRO A 108 -24.77 6.78 14.42
C PRO A 108 -25.25 6.21 15.76
N GLU A 109 -26.56 6.07 15.98
CA GLU A 109 -27.16 5.42 17.15
C GLU A 109 -26.75 3.95 17.32
N TYR A 110 -26.44 3.25 16.23
CA TYR A 110 -25.99 1.85 16.26
C TYR A 110 -24.50 1.69 16.62
N LYS A 111 -23.79 2.79 16.86
CA LYS A 111 -22.41 2.74 17.38
C LYS A 111 -22.40 2.11 18.77
N PHE A 112 -21.39 1.27 19.01
CA PHE A 112 -21.25 0.54 20.28
C PHE A 112 -21.38 1.46 21.51
N PHE A 113 -20.69 2.59 21.53
CA PHE A 113 -20.69 3.52 22.66
C PHE A 113 -22.03 4.23 22.90
N ASN A 114 -22.90 4.31 21.89
CA ASN A 114 -24.22 4.94 22.06
C ASN A 114 -25.25 3.97 22.63
N ARG A 115 -25.00 2.67 22.49
CA ARG A 115 -25.90 1.60 22.97
C ARG A 115 -25.54 1.07 24.37
N PHE A 116 -24.31 1.29 24.81
CA PHE A 116 -23.80 0.77 26.08
C PHE A 116 -23.47 1.93 27.05
N PRO A 117 -23.82 1.83 28.34
CA PRO A 117 -24.50 0.70 28.99
C PRO A 117 -25.98 0.55 28.57
N ARG A 118 -26.47 -0.69 28.48
CA ARG A 118 -27.87 -0.98 28.12
C ARG A 118 -28.79 -0.55 29.26
N PRO A 119 -29.85 0.23 29.00
CA PRO A 119 -30.77 0.64 30.06
C PRO A 119 -31.52 -0.56 30.64
N THR A 120 -32.13 -1.38 29.78
CA THR A 120 -32.92 -2.56 30.17
C THR A 120 -32.39 -3.80 29.45
N VAL A 121 -32.37 -4.94 30.15
CA VAL A 121 -31.97 -6.24 29.58
C VAL A 121 -33.00 -7.30 29.93
N GLU A 122 -33.38 -8.11 28.94
CA GLU A 122 -34.20 -9.30 29.16
C GLU A 122 -33.33 -10.41 29.79
N GLY A 123 -33.69 -10.85 30.99
CA GLY A 123 -32.99 -11.92 31.72
C GLY A 123 -31.73 -11.44 32.46
N ILE A 124 -30.66 -12.25 32.43
CA ILE A 124 -29.41 -11.96 33.15
C ILE A 124 -28.53 -11.04 32.30
N ARG A 125 -28.25 -9.83 32.81
CA ARG A 125 -27.28 -8.90 32.21
C ARG A 125 -25.89 -9.54 32.08
N ARG A 126 -25.42 -9.66 30.82
CA ARG A 126 -24.07 -10.13 30.49
C ARG A 126 -23.15 -8.95 30.25
N VAL A 127 -22.16 -8.78 31.14
CA VAL A 127 -21.16 -7.72 31.05
C VAL A 127 -20.22 -7.98 29.86
N PRO A 128 -20.01 -7.02 28.94
CA PRO A 128 -19.02 -7.12 27.88
C PRO A 128 -17.60 -7.31 28.45
N ARG A 129 -16.72 -8.00 27.72
CA ARG A 129 -15.32 -8.18 28.13
C ARG A 129 -14.39 -7.40 27.23
N MET A 130 -13.47 -6.63 27.82
CA MET A 130 -12.34 -6.06 27.09
C MET A 130 -11.31 -7.16 26.82
N ILE A 131 -10.88 -7.28 25.57
CA ILE A 131 -9.91 -8.27 25.11
C ILE A 131 -8.85 -7.55 24.28
N SER A 132 -7.60 -8.00 24.36
CA SER A 132 -6.52 -7.56 23.48
C SER A 132 -6.20 -8.66 22.48
N ALA A 133 -6.21 -8.35 21.18
CA ALA A 133 -5.70 -9.24 20.13
C ALA A 133 -4.48 -8.60 19.47
N ASN A 134 -3.28 -9.17 19.69
CA ASN A 134 -2.01 -8.61 19.21
C ASN A 134 -1.87 -7.11 19.51
N GLN A 135 -2.09 -6.74 20.78
CA GLN A 135 -2.03 -5.36 21.25
C GLN A 135 -3.10 -4.41 20.64
N VAL A 136 -4.12 -4.94 19.97
CA VAL A 136 -5.30 -4.18 19.56
C VAL A 136 -6.42 -4.44 20.58
N PRO A 137 -6.75 -3.46 21.45
CA PRO A 137 -7.83 -3.60 22.42
C PRO A 137 -9.20 -3.46 21.74
N PHE A 138 -10.13 -4.33 22.10
CA PHE A 138 -11.53 -4.24 21.65
C PHE A 138 -12.48 -4.84 22.69
N ILE A 139 -13.74 -4.41 22.66
CA ILE A 139 -14.79 -5.00 23.49
C ILE A 139 -15.49 -6.13 22.74
N ARG A 140 -15.65 -7.27 23.41
CA ARG A 140 -16.48 -8.39 22.95
C ARG A 140 -17.77 -8.45 23.74
N TRP A 141 -18.88 -8.10 23.10
CA TRP A 141 -20.22 -8.11 23.71
C TRP A 141 -21.11 -9.30 23.26
N LYS A 142 -20.80 -9.94 22.13
CA LYS A 142 -21.57 -11.08 21.58
C LYS A 142 -20.65 -12.27 21.23
N LYS A 143 -21.20 -13.48 21.32
CA LYS A 143 -20.61 -14.72 20.78
C LYS A 143 -21.62 -15.36 19.81
N PRO A 144 -21.22 -15.76 18.58
CA PRO A 144 -19.92 -15.51 17.93
C PRO A 144 -19.64 -14.02 17.70
N GLN A 145 -18.37 -13.65 17.46
CA GLN A 145 -17.98 -12.26 17.24
C GLN A 145 -18.55 -11.75 15.90
N PRO A 146 -19.08 -10.52 15.83
CA PRO A 146 -19.54 -9.94 14.56
C PRO A 146 -18.41 -9.86 13.52
N ARG A 147 -18.71 -10.26 12.27
CA ARG A 147 -17.73 -10.35 11.17
C ARG A 147 -17.07 -9.01 10.83
N ASN A 148 -17.81 -7.90 10.96
CA ASN A 148 -17.28 -6.54 10.77
C ASN A 148 -16.19 -6.20 11.79
N VAL A 149 -16.41 -6.48 13.08
CA VAL A 149 -15.42 -6.26 14.14
C VAL A 149 -14.17 -7.11 13.90
N SER A 150 -14.34 -8.40 13.62
CA SER A 150 -13.20 -9.30 13.32
C SER A 150 -12.44 -8.89 12.05
N ARG A 151 -13.10 -8.24 11.07
CA ARG A 151 -12.43 -7.70 9.88
C ARG A 151 -11.59 -6.47 10.24
N ILE A 152 -12.14 -5.53 11.01
CA ILE A 152 -11.43 -4.31 11.44
C ILE A 152 -10.22 -4.68 12.30
N ILE A 153 -10.36 -5.61 13.24
CA ILE A 153 -9.24 -6.08 14.08
C ILE A 153 -8.11 -6.66 13.22
N ARG A 154 -8.44 -7.51 12.24
CA ARG A 154 -7.44 -8.07 11.34
C ARG A 154 -6.73 -7.00 10.51
N TRP A 155 -7.48 -6.01 10.03
CA TRP A 155 -6.92 -4.88 9.28
C TRP A 155 -5.99 -4.04 10.17
N GLU A 156 -6.37 -3.76 11.41
CA GLU A 156 -5.55 -3.01 12.36
C GLU A 156 -4.25 -3.75 12.71
N ILE A 157 -4.34 -5.08 12.94
CA ILE A 157 -3.19 -5.95 13.19
C ILE A 157 -2.24 -5.93 11.98
N ASP A 158 -2.77 -6.04 10.76
CA ASP A 158 -1.97 -6.01 9.53
C ASP A 158 -1.28 -4.66 9.32
N ASN A 159 -1.99 -3.55 9.58
CA ASN A 159 -1.40 -2.22 9.52
C ASN A 159 -0.26 -2.03 10.53
N ARG A 160 -0.45 -2.49 11.77
CA ARG A 160 0.58 -2.41 12.81
C ARG A 160 1.81 -3.25 12.45
N ARG A 161 1.60 -4.43 11.85
CA ARG A 161 2.69 -5.27 11.32
C ARG A 161 3.48 -4.49 10.27
N LYS A 162 2.82 -3.93 9.25
CA LYS A 162 3.48 -3.13 8.21
C LYS A 162 4.24 -1.92 8.76
N GLU A 163 3.68 -1.25 9.76
CA GLU A 163 4.34 -0.12 10.42
C GLU A 163 5.59 -0.55 11.18
N THR A 164 5.50 -1.68 11.91
CA THR A 164 6.63 -2.28 12.61
C THR A 164 7.72 -2.71 11.63
N ASP A 165 7.35 -3.38 10.53
CA ASP A 165 8.27 -3.80 9.49
C ASP A 165 8.93 -2.59 8.80
N ARG A 166 8.16 -1.52 8.55
CA ARG A 166 8.71 -0.26 8.01
C ARG A 166 9.74 0.34 8.96
N ARG A 167 9.44 0.39 10.26
CA ARG A 167 10.37 0.91 11.27
C ARG A 167 11.66 0.09 11.32
N HIS A 168 11.57 -1.24 11.36
CA HIS A 168 12.74 -2.12 11.31
C HIS A 168 13.54 -1.94 10.03
N ASN A 169 12.89 -1.91 8.86
CA ASN A 169 13.58 -1.69 7.58
C ASN A 169 14.31 -0.34 7.54
N LEU A 170 13.69 0.74 8.04
CA LEU A 170 14.34 2.06 8.11
C LEU A 170 15.58 2.00 9.02
N HIS A 171 15.42 1.45 10.21
CA HIS A 171 16.47 1.42 11.22
C HIS A 171 17.62 0.47 10.85
N ASP A 172 17.30 -0.79 10.57
CA ASP A 172 18.29 -1.87 10.47
C ASP A 172 18.95 -1.93 9.09
N TYR A 173 18.23 -1.55 8.03
CA TYR A 173 18.72 -1.66 6.66
C TYR A 173 19.08 -0.30 6.06
N TYR A 174 18.10 0.61 5.97
CA TYR A 174 18.31 1.84 5.20
C TYR A 174 19.32 2.78 5.86
N ILE A 175 19.23 3.04 7.17
CA ILE A 175 20.18 3.91 7.86
C ILE A 175 21.61 3.40 7.67
N SER A 176 21.86 2.12 7.97
CA SER A 176 23.20 1.53 7.84
C SER A 176 23.76 1.64 6.41
N ILE A 177 22.94 1.38 5.38
CA ILE A 177 23.38 1.52 3.99
C ILE A 177 23.70 2.97 3.66
N THR A 178 22.80 3.89 4.00
CA THR A 178 23.01 5.31 3.69
C THR A 178 24.20 5.93 4.42
N GLU A 179 24.53 5.45 5.61
CA GLU A 179 25.76 5.84 6.31
C GLU A 179 27.02 5.37 5.57
N HIS A 180 26.97 4.22 4.91
CA HIS A 180 28.06 3.77 4.06
C HIS A 180 28.16 4.61 2.78
N GLU A 181 27.05 4.99 2.16
CA GLU A 181 27.04 5.90 1.00
C GLU A 181 27.61 7.29 1.37
N ASP A 182 27.24 7.84 2.53
CA ASP A 182 27.81 9.10 3.03
C ASP A 182 29.34 9.02 3.23
N LYS A 183 29.84 7.86 3.70
CA LYS A 183 31.28 7.61 3.79
C LYS A 183 31.92 7.49 2.42
N TRP A 184 31.25 6.87 1.44
CA TRP A 184 31.73 6.75 0.08
C TRP A 184 31.83 8.12 -0.60
N ASP A 185 30.82 8.98 -0.46
CA ASP A 185 30.86 10.36 -0.94
C ASP A 185 32.04 11.12 -0.32
N SER A 186 32.29 10.92 0.98
CA SER A 186 33.43 11.53 1.67
C SER A 186 34.79 11.06 1.10
N ILE A 187 34.90 9.79 0.70
CA ILE A 187 36.11 9.25 0.06
C ILE A 187 36.27 9.83 -1.35
N LEU A 188 35.19 9.89 -2.14
CA LEU A 188 35.20 10.44 -3.49
C LEU A 188 35.59 11.92 -3.51
N GLU A 189 35.07 12.71 -2.57
CA GLU A 189 35.44 14.11 -2.43
C GLU A 189 36.92 14.26 -2.03
N ARG A 190 37.40 13.42 -1.08
CA ARG A 190 38.77 13.47 -0.60
C ARG A 190 39.81 13.07 -1.65
N GLU A 191 39.57 12.00 -2.38
CA GLU A 191 40.58 11.37 -3.28
C GLU A 191 40.47 11.87 -4.73
N PHE A 192 39.26 12.12 -5.20
CA PHE A 192 39.00 12.45 -6.61
C PHE A 192 38.49 13.88 -6.82
N ARG A 193 38.24 14.64 -5.74
CA ARG A 193 37.67 16.00 -5.77
C ARG A 193 36.33 16.07 -6.52
N ILE A 194 35.63 14.94 -6.64
CA ILE A 194 34.29 14.87 -7.19
C ILE A 194 33.36 15.35 -6.08
N LYS A 195 32.80 16.55 -6.23
CA LYS A 195 31.83 17.10 -5.29
C LYS A 195 30.43 16.73 -5.73
N ASN A 196 29.67 16.13 -4.82
CA ASN A 196 28.22 16.15 -4.93
C ASN A 196 27.73 17.60 -4.78
N SER A 197 26.60 17.92 -5.41
CA SER A 197 26.11 19.29 -5.48
C SER A 197 25.95 19.87 -4.07
N ARG A 198 26.30 21.14 -3.88
CA ARG A 198 26.40 21.81 -2.56
C ARG A 198 25.11 21.82 -1.72
N GLU A 199 23.99 21.42 -2.32
CA GLU A 199 22.65 21.42 -1.75
C GLU A 199 22.13 20.01 -1.41
N GLU A 200 22.89 18.95 -1.71
CA GLU A 200 22.48 17.58 -1.43
C GLU A 200 22.68 17.25 0.05
N ARG A 201 21.59 16.89 0.73
CA ARG A 201 21.64 16.41 2.12
C ARG A 201 22.34 15.05 2.15
N ALA A 202 23.01 14.75 3.27
CA ALA A 202 23.54 13.42 3.55
C ALA A 202 22.47 12.33 3.31
N TRP A 203 22.85 11.23 2.69
CA TRP A 203 21.99 10.10 2.39
C TRP A 203 21.25 9.61 3.64
N CYS A 204 21.93 9.56 4.80
CA CYS A 204 21.35 9.09 6.05
C CYS A 204 20.26 10.01 6.61
N SER A 205 20.23 11.28 6.21
CA SER A 205 19.29 12.27 6.74
C SER A 205 17.84 11.93 6.44
N VAL A 206 17.56 11.38 5.24
CA VAL A 206 16.20 11.06 4.80
C VAL A 206 15.62 9.86 5.58
N PRO A 207 16.30 8.70 5.67
CA PRO A 207 15.83 7.59 6.51
C PRO A 207 15.70 7.96 7.98
N GLN A 208 16.62 8.76 8.53
CA GLN A 208 16.55 9.23 9.92
C GLN A 208 15.34 10.13 10.15
N GLN A 209 15.06 11.07 9.24
CA GLN A 209 13.87 11.91 9.33
C GLN A 209 12.60 11.06 9.26
N GLN A 210 12.52 10.12 8.31
CA GLN A 210 11.38 9.22 8.18
C GLN A 210 11.18 8.36 9.44
N LEU A 211 12.26 7.87 10.05
CA LEU A 211 12.19 7.09 11.29
C LEU A 211 11.62 7.95 12.44
N ARG A 212 12.03 9.21 12.55
CA ARG A 212 11.47 10.15 13.53
C ARG A 212 9.97 10.37 13.31
N GLU A 213 9.55 10.59 12.07
CA GLU A 213 8.13 10.74 11.72
C GLU A 213 7.31 9.50 12.08
N VAL A 214 7.81 8.31 11.76
CA VAL A 214 7.15 7.03 12.12
C VAL A 214 7.04 6.86 13.63
N ASN A 215 8.09 7.21 14.39
CA ASN A 215 8.07 7.11 15.85
C ASN A 215 7.08 8.11 16.48
N LEU A 216 7.04 9.36 15.99
CA LEU A 216 6.08 10.36 16.44
C LEU A 216 4.63 9.92 16.16
N ALA A 217 4.37 9.42 14.95
CA ALA A 217 3.06 8.88 14.59
C ALA A 217 2.68 7.68 15.46
N SER A 218 3.65 6.81 15.79
CA SER A 218 3.44 5.67 16.70
C SER A 218 3.09 6.12 18.12
N ALA A 219 3.75 7.17 18.63
CA ALA A 219 3.45 7.74 19.94
C ALA A 219 2.03 8.33 20.00
N HIS A 220 1.62 9.07 18.96
CA HIS A 220 0.25 9.60 18.87
C HIS A 220 -0.79 8.48 18.88
N LYS A 221 -0.58 7.43 18.08
CA LYS A 221 -1.46 6.25 18.06
C LYS A 221 -1.52 5.53 19.42
N ALA A 222 -0.41 5.49 20.16
CA ALA A 222 -0.37 4.91 21.50
C ALA A 222 -1.23 5.71 22.48
N ALA A 223 -1.15 7.04 22.44
CA ALA A 223 -1.98 7.92 23.26
C ALA A 223 -3.48 7.76 22.94
N GLU A 224 -3.85 7.76 21.66
CA GLU A 224 -5.24 7.50 21.25
C GLU A 224 -5.74 6.11 21.68
N MET A 225 -4.85 5.12 21.66
CA MET A 225 -5.18 3.77 22.10
C MET A 225 -5.44 3.73 23.61
N GLU A 226 -4.64 4.44 24.41
CA GLU A 226 -4.84 4.56 25.84
C GLU A 226 -6.20 5.20 26.16
N GLU A 227 -6.55 6.29 25.48
CA GLU A 227 -7.87 6.92 25.62
C GLU A 227 -9.01 5.96 25.25
N ARG A 228 -8.84 5.21 24.15
CA ARG A 228 -9.83 4.20 23.73
C ARG A 228 -10.00 3.11 24.79
N VAL A 229 -8.90 2.65 25.40
CA VAL A 229 -8.92 1.66 26.48
C VAL A 229 -9.65 2.20 27.70
N LYS A 230 -9.39 3.45 28.12
CA LYS A 230 -10.11 4.10 29.23
C LYS A 230 -11.61 4.16 28.97
N LYS A 231 -12.02 4.54 27.75
CA LYS A 231 -13.43 4.56 27.33
C LYS A 231 -14.04 3.16 27.38
N TYR A 232 -13.31 2.14 26.93
CA TYR A 232 -13.78 0.76 26.99
C TYR A 232 -13.97 0.27 28.42
N GLN A 233 -13.01 0.56 29.29
CA GLN A 233 -13.06 0.18 30.71
C GLN A 233 -14.26 0.83 31.41
N ALA A 234 -14.48 2.14 31.20
CA ALA A 234 -15.61 2.86 31.77
C ALA A 234 -16.97 2.23 31.40
N VAL A 235 -17.13 1.78 30.15
CA VAL A 235 -18.36 1.10 29.71
C VAL A 235 -18.53 -0.27 30.37
N VAL A 236 -17.44 -1.02 30.53
CA VAL A 236 -17.46 -2.34 31.19
C VAL A 236 -17.81 -2.19 32.67
N ASP A 237 -17.23 -1.20 33.35
CA ASP A 237 -17.48 -0.92 34.77
C ASP A 237 -18.93 -0.47 35.00
N ALA A 238 -19.46 0.40 34.13
CA ALA A 238 -20.86 0.83 34.19
C ALA A 238 -21.84 -0.34 34.00
N GLU A 239 -21.59 -1.24 33.05
CA GLU A 239 -22.38 -2.46 32.86
C GLU A 239 -22.25 -3.44 34.04
N ALA A 240 -21.06 -3.54 34.64
CA ALA A 240 -20.82 -4.39 35.81
C ALA A 240 -21.60 -3.88 37.04
N ALA A 241 -21.58 -2.58 37.30
CA ALA A 241 -22.33 -1.97 38.40
C ALA A 241 -23.84 -2.19 38.26
N LEU A 242 -24.39 -2.07 37.05
CA LEU A 242 -25.81 -2.40 36.79
C LEU A 242 -26.11 -3.88 36.99
N ALA A 243 -25.20 -4.76 36.56
CA ALA A 243 -25.37 -6.20 36.72
C ALA A 243 -25.38 -6.62 38.21
N GLU A 244 -24.59 -5.95 39.05
CA GLU A 244 -24.57 -6.19 40.49
C GLU A 244 -25.86 -5.72 41.18
N LYS A 245 -26.37 -4.54 40.82
CA LYS A 245 -27.67 -4.03 41.32
C LYS A 245 -28.79 -5.01 41.01
N GLU A 246 -28.95 -5.40 39.74
CA GLU A 246 -29.97 -6.36 39.32
C GLU A 246 -29.80 -7.73 40.02
N ARG A 247 -28.56 -8.17 40.24
CA ARG A 247 -28.29 -9.43 40.95
C ARG A 247 -28.74 -9.37 42.41
N ASN A 248 -28.53 -8.24 43.09
CA ASN A 248 -28.94 -8.05 44.47
C ASN A 248 -30.47 -7.96 44.59
N GLU A 249 -31.14 -7.24 43.70
CA GLU A 249 -32.60 -7.17 43.62
C GLU A 249 -33.23 -8.56 43.40
N ARG A 250 -32.68 -9.36 42.47
CA ARG A 250 -33.13 -10.75 42.26
C ARG A 250 -32.96 -11.61 43.52
N LYS A 251 -31.84 -11.48 44.24
CA LYS A 251 -31.62 -12.19 45.50
C LYS A 251 -32.62 -11.77 46.58
N GLN A 252 -32.93 -10.48 46.69
CA GLN A 252 -33.93 -9.97 47.62
C GLN A 252 -35.35 -10.45 47.26
N ALA A 253 -35.72 -10.42 45.98
CA ALA A 253 -37.00 -10.95 45.51
C ALA A 253 -37.14 -12.45 45.77
N ALA A 254 -36.06 -13.22 45.57
CA ALA A 254 -36.02 -14.64 45.90
C ALA A 254 -36.14 -14.92 47.41
N ARG A 255 -35.55 -14.05 48.26
CA ARG A 255 -35.72 -14.10 49.72
C ARG A 255 -37.14 -13.79 50.15
N LYS A 256 -37.81 -12.79 49.55
CA LYS A 256 -39.21 -12.42 49.86
C LYS A 256 -40.24 -13.47 49.41
N ARG A 257 -39.88 -14.32 48.44
CA ARG A 257 -40.73 -15.40 47.93
C ARG A 257 -40.61 -16.72 48.71
N ARG A 258 -39.58 -16.84 49.57
CA ARG A 258 -39.41 -17.96 50.49
C ARG A 258 -40.07 -17.63 51.82
#